data_AF-A0A7K4GVL6-F1
#
_entry.id   AF-A0A7K4GVL6-F1
#
_cell.length_a   1.000
_cell.length_b   1.000
_cell.length_c   1.000
_cell.angle_alpha   90.00
_cell.angle_beta   90.00
_cell.angle_gamma   90.00
#
_symmetry.space_group_name_H-M   'P 1'
#
loop_
_entity.id
_entity.type
_entity.pdbx_description
1 polymer ?
#
loop_
_entity_poly.entity_id
_entity_poly.type
_entity_poly.pdbx_seq_one_letter_code
_entity_poly.pdbx_strand_id
1 'polypeptide(L)' 'ESQREVKHKDAKELLDKYKFQGNIYGVSSKTGENVENVFETLGREIIKNSLKKCTSCGKFYPLELKYCQYCGQKTR' A
#
# COMPACT_ATOMS: atom_id res chain seq x y z
N GLU A 1 22.56 -22.56 13.56
CA GLU A 1 21.24 -21.91 13.47
C GLU A 1 20.77 -21.55 14.88
N SER A 2 20.92 -20.30 15.32
CA SER A 2 20.65 -19.90 16.72
C SER A 2 19.76 -18.67 16.86
N GLN A 3 19.40 -18.01 15.78
CA GLN A 3 18.58 -16.80 15.83
C GLN A 3 17.14 -17.11 15.43
N ARG A 4 16.27 -17.29 16.42
CA ARG A 4 14.83 -17.52 16.23
C ARG A 4 14.03 -16.23 15.99
N GLU A 5 14.57 -15.08 16.40
CA GLU A 5 13.87 -13.80 16.34
C GLU A 5 14.64 -12.80 15.48
N VAL A 6 13.93 -12.20 14.52
CA VAL A 6 14.45 -11.15 13.65
C VAL A 6 14.21 -9.81 14.34
N LYS A 7 15.28 -9.03 14.57
CA LYS A 7 15.14 -7.70 15.20
C LYS A 7 14.68 -6.70 14.15
N HIS A 8 13.96 -5.67 14.58
CA HIS A 8 13.53 -4.58 13.69
C HIS A 8 14.71 -3.87 13.01
N LYS A 9 15.89 -3.83 13.64
CA LYS A 9 17.11 -3.28 13.04
C LYS A 9 17.54 -4.07 11.80
N ASP A 10 17.54 -5.40 11.89
CA ASP A 10 17.93 -6.30 10.79
C ASP A 10 16.96 -6.14 9.60
N ALA A 11 15.66 -5.99 9.90
CA ALA A 11 14.65 -5.70 8.88
C ALA A 11 14.87 -4.33 8.20
N LYS A 12 15.31 -3.32 8.95
CA LYS A 12 15.63 -1.98 8.41
C LYS A 12 16.83 -2.01 7.48
N GLU A 13 17.88 -2.72 7.87
CA GLU A 13 19.07 -2.89 7.02
C GLU A 13 18.72 -3.53 5.67
N LEU A 14 17.80 -4.51 5.65
CA LEU A 14 17.31 -5.11 4.41
C LEU A 14 16.45 -4.14 3.59
N LEU A 15 15.52 -3.42 4.24
CA LEU A 15 14.67 -2.42 3.58
C LEU A 15 15.52 -1.38 2.84
N ASP A 16 16.54 -0.85 3.52
CA ASP A 16 17.45 0.16 2.99
C ASP A 16 18.36 -0.43 1.90
N LYS A 17 18.92 -1.62 2.12
CA LYS A 17 19.80 -2.30 1.15
C LYS A 17 19.11 -2.55 -0.20
N TYR A 18 17.86 -2.99 -0.18
CA TYR A 18 17.10 -3.30 -1.39
C TYR A 18 16.24 -2.13 -1.87
N LYS A 19 16.28 -0.98 -1.17
CA LYS A 19 15.50 0.23 -1.47
C LYS A 19 14.00 -0.06 -1.60
N PHE A 20 13.50 -0.93 -0.73
CA PHE A 20 12.07 -1.20 -0.67
C PHE A 20 11.33 0.06 -0.20
N GLN A 21 10.16 0.29 -0.77
CA GLN A 21 9.27 1.37 -0.37
C GLN A 21 8.29 0.88 0.70
N GLY A 22 7.99 1.74 1.67
CA GLY A 22 7.01 1.47 2.72
C GLY A 22 7.61 1.34 4.11
N ASN A 23 6.80 0.89 5.06
CA ASN A 23 7.18 0.73 6.46
C ASN A 23 7.36 -0.75 6.81
N ILE A 24 8.14 -1.02 7.85
CA ILE A 24 8.29 -2.35 8.43
C ILE A 24 7.16 -2.56 9.44
N TYR A 25 6.49 -3.70 9.35
CA TYR A 25 5.41 -4.07 10.27
C TYR A 25 5.75 -5.38 10.97
N GLY A 26 5.76 -5.35 12.30
CA GLY A 26 5.74 -6.57 13.11
C GLY A 26 4.28 -7.02 13.29
N VAL A 27 3.97 -8.24 12.87
CA VAL A 27 2.61 -8.81 12.95
C VAL A 27 2.64 -10.21 13.51
N SER A 28 1.55 -10.61 14.16
CA SER A 28 1.37 -11.96 14.68
C SER A 28 -0.04 -12.47 14.39
N SER A 29 -0.15 -13.42 13.47
CA SER A 29 -1.43 -14.08 13.15
C SER A 29 -1.96 -14.92 14.31
N LYS A 30 -1.10 -15.31 15.27
CA LYS A 30 -1.51 -16.09 16.45
C LYS A 30 -2.18 -15.24 17.50
N THR A 31 -1.68 -14.02 17.73
CA THR A 31 -2.20 -13.10 18.77
C THR A 31 -3.15 -12.06 18.19
N GLY A 32 -3.20 -11.90 16.87
CA GLY A 32 -3.94 -10.84 16.18
C GLY A 32 -3.23 -9.48 16.19
N GLU A 33 -2.03 -9.41 16.77
CA GLU A 33 -1.28 -8.16 16.90
C GLU A 33 -0.96 -7.56 15.52
N ASN A 34 -1.38 -6.31 15.33
CA ASN A 34 -1.15 -5.49 14.13
C ASN A 34 -1.71 -6.03 12.80
N VAL A 35 -2.50 -7.11 12.81
CA VAL A 35 -3.03 -7.72 11.58
C VAL A 35 -3.94 -6.74 10.83
N GLU A 36 -4.94 -6.18 11.50
CA GLU A 36 -5.90 -5.24 10.89
C GLU A 36 -5.20 -3.98 10.37
N ASN A 37 -4.29 -3.41 11.15
CA ASN A 37 -3.53 -2.21 10.78
C ASN A 37 -2.74 -2.40 9.47
N VAL A 38 -2.14 -3.58 9.28
CA VAL A 38 -1.42 -3.88 8.04
C VAL A 38 -2.36 -3.98 6.85
N PHE A 39 -3.50 -4.67 6.99
CA PHE A 39 -4.49 -4.76 5.91
C PHE A 39 -5.09 -3.40 5.55
N GLU A 40 -5.40 -2.56 6.53
CA GLU A 40 -5.86 -1.19 6.27
C GLU A 40 -4.81 -0.38 5.51
N THR A 41 -3.54 -0.47 5.91
CA THR A 41 -2.47 0.28 5.26
C THR A 41 -2.24 -0.20 3.82
N LEU A 42 -2.28 -1.52 3.60
CA LEU A 42 -2.23 -2.09 2.25
C LEU A 42 -3.40 -1.60 1.39
N GLY A 43 -4.62 -1.63 1.92
CA GLY A 43 -5.80 -1.13 1.21
C GLY A 43 -5.68 0.34 0.82
N ARG A 44 -5.20 1.18 1.75
CA ARG A 44 -4.98 2.62 1.49
C ARG A 44 -3.93 2.85 0.40
N GLU A 45 -2.81 2.14 0.45
CA GLU A 45 -1.75 2.26 -0.57
C GLU A 45 -2.21 1.75 -1.95
N ILE A 46 -2.96 0.65 -2.00
CA ILE A 46 -3.56 0.17 -3.26
C ILE A 46 -4.49 1.24 -3.85
N ILE A 47 -5.40 1.79 -3.05
CA ILE A 47 -6.35 2.83 -3.51
C ILE A 47 -5.60 4.07 -4.00
N LYS A 48 -4.59 4.53 -3.25
CA LYS A 48 -3.78 5.70 -3.60
C LYS A 48 -3.01 5.51 -4.90
N ASN A 49 -2.50 4.31 -5.15
CA ASN A 49 -1.68 4.00 -6.31
C ASN A 49 -2.47 3.46 -7.51
N SER A 50 -3.77 3.16 -7.36
CA SER A 50 -4.63 2.64 -8.43
C SER A 50 -5.71 3.63 -8.89
N LEU A 51 -6.04 4.65 -8.08
CA LEU A 51 -7.11 5.60 -8.41
C LEU A 51 -6.57 7.01 -8.64
N LYS A 52 -7.16 7.71 -9.60
CA LYS A 52 -7.02 9.18 -9.76
C LYS A 52 -8.34 9.88 -9.64
N LYS A 53 -8.29 11.14 -9.17
CA LYS A 53 -9.45 12.02 -9.10
C LYS A 53 -9.74 12.63 -10.47
N CYS A 54 -10.99 12.56 -10.93
CA CYS A 54 -11.42 13.21 -12.16
C CYS A 54 -11.44 14.74 -11.98
N THR A 55 -10.82 15.48 -12.90
CA THR A 55 -10.82 16.94 -12.91
C THR A 55 -12.16 17.55 -13.27
N SER A 56 -13.03 16.79 -13.96
CA SER A 56 -14.36 17.25 -14.38
C SER A 56 -15.44 16.99 -13.31
N CYS A 57 -15.57 15.76 -12.81
CA CYS A 57 -16.64 15.41 -11.86
C CYS A 57 -16.18 15.13 -10.43
N GLY A 58 -14.87 15.18 -10.15
CA GLY A 58 -14.32 14.97 -8.82
C GLY A 58 -14.33 13.53 -8.28
N LYS A 59 -14.93 12.57 -8.99
CA LYS A 59 -14.95 11.15 -8.58
C LYS A 59 -13.60 10.46 -8.83
N PHE A 60 -13.27 9.48 -8.00
CA PHE A 60 -12.09 8.63 -8.16
C PHE A 60 -12.38 7.47 -9.11
N TYR A 61 -11.47 7.21 -10.05
CA TYR A 61 -11.60 6.12 -11.01
C TYR A 61 -10.22 5.50 -11.29
N PRO A 62 -10.18 4.24 -11.79
CA PRO A 62 -8.91 3.54 -12.03
C PRO A 62 -7.99 4.27 -13.01
N LEU A 63 -6.69 4.25 -12.72
CA LEU A 63 -5.65 4.94 -13.49
C LEU A 63 -5.57 4.46 -14.93
N GLU A 64 -5.87 3.18 -15.16
CA GLU A 64 -5.76 2.46 -16.44
C GLU A 64 -6.85 2.87 -17.44
N LEU A 65 -7.94 3.48 -16.97
CA LEU A 65 -9.04 3.87 -17.83
C LEU A 65 -8.71 5.12 -18.65
N LYS A 66 -9.04 5.08 -19.95
CA LYS A 66 -8.87 6.19 -20.90
C LYS A 66 -9.93 7.28 -20.80
N TYR A 67 -10.96 7.04 -19.99
CA TYR A 67 -12.07 7.97 -19.73
C TYR A 67 -12.59 7.76 -18.31
N CYS A 68 -13.18 8.80 -17.73
CA CYS A 68 -13.85 8.69 -16.45
C CYS A 68 -15.13 7.88 -16.61
N GLN A 69 -15.22 6.71 -15.95
CA GLN A 69 -16.41 5.84 -15.98
C GLN A 69 -17.71 6.49 -15.48
N TYR A 70 -17.62 7.64 -14.80
CA TYR A 70 -18.79 8.32 -14.24
C TYR A 70 -19.31 9.49 -15.08
N CYS A 71 -18.43 10.20 -15.79
CA CYS A 71 -18.81 11.41 -16.54
C CYS A 71 -18.37 11.38 -18.01
N GLY A 72 -17.65 10.35 -18.45
CA GLY A 72 -17.17 10.21 -19.83
C GLY A 72 -15.98 11.10 -20.19
N GLN A 73 -15.53 11.98 -19.29
CA GLN A 73 -14.38 12.86 -19.56
C GLN A 73 -13.14 12.04 -19.92
N LYS A 74 -12.55 12.32 -21.09
CA LYS A 74 -11.32 11.66 -21.54
C LYS A 74 -10.18 11.98 -20.58
N THR A 75 -9.42 10.96 -20.19
CA THR A 75 -8.21 11.17 -19.40
C THR A 75 -7.14 11.75 -20.31
N ARG A 76 -6.67 12.96 -19.99
CA ARG A 76 -5.49 13.53 -20.65
C ARG A 76 -4.27 12.65 -20.41
#